data_AF-V2X3L0-F1
#
_entry.id   AF-V2X3L0-F1
#
_cell.length_a   1.000
_cell.length_b   1.000
_cell.length_c   1.000
_cell.angle_alpha   90.00
_cell.angle_beta   90.00
_cell.angle_gamma   90.00
#
_symmetry.space_group_name_H-M   'P 1'
#
loop_
_entity.id
_entity.type
_entity.pdbx_description
1 polymer ?
#
loop_
_entity_poly.entity_id
_entity_poly.type
_entity_poly.pdbx_seq_one_letter_code
_entity_poly.pdbx_strand_id
1 'polypeptide(L)'
;MQEGAAEFWKDNKAREILPLASDKVPTWEVFLKMFREVFELLDVALNMQMKLRDLRMKERANEYCYKFNTLADQTSYNDAAQIEVFQRELPTSLIFKIMTRPEGKPMTIQDWMKAAIQCNESFK
;
A
#
# COMPACT_ATOMS: atom_id res chain seq x y z
N MET A 1 20.58 -4.64 -24.18
CA MET A 1 20.25 -4.92 -22.77
C MET A 1 19.42 -3.74 -22.30
N GLN A 2 18.14 -3.95 -21.98
CA GLN A 2 17.37 -2.94 -21.25
C GLN A 2 17.90 -2.91 -19.82
N GLU A 3 18.19 -1.72 -19.30
CA GLU A 3 18.54 -1.50 -17.91
C GLU A 3 17.46 -2.15 -17.02
N GLY A 4 17.88 -2.97 -16.05
CA GLY A 4 16.96 -3.75 -15.23
C GLY A 4 16.18 -2.86 -14.26
N ALA A 5 15.06 -3.37 -13.71
CA ALA A 5 14.24 -2.65 -12.73
C ALA A 5 15.05 -2.11 -11.52
N ALA A 6 16.15 -2.78 -11.18
CA ALA A 6 17.08 -2.34 -10.13
C ALA A 6 17.84 -1.05 -10.47
N GLU A 7 18.19 -0.85 -11.74
CA GLU A 7 18.91 0.34 -12.22
C GLU A 7 17.98 1.56 -12.24
N PHE A 8 16.75 1.37 -12.73
CA PHE A 8 15.67 2.36 -12.62
C PHE A 8 15.37 2.73 -11.16
N TRP A 9 15.31 1.74 -10.27
CA TRP A 9 15.08 1.98 -8.85
C TRP A 9 16.20 2.81 -8.22
N LYS A 10 17.47 2.46 -8.49
CA LYS A 10 18.65 3.18 -8.00
C LYS A 10 18.61 4.65 -8.44
N ASP A 11 18.37 4.91 -9.72
CA ASP A 11 18.38 6.27 -10.26
C ASP A 11 17.19 7.11 -9.76
N ASN A 12 16.00 6.51 -9.65
CA ASN A 12 14.84 7.21 -9.12
C ASN A 12 15.01 7.56 -7.63
N LYS A 13 15.54 6.62 -6.83
CA LYS A 13 15.82 6.88 -5.42
C LYS A 13 16.94 7.89 -5.20
N ALA A 14 17.97 7.89 -6.04
CA ALA A 14 18.98 8.93 -5.99
C ALA A 14 18.39 10.33 -6.21
N ARG A 15 17.44 10.50 -7.14
CA ARG A 15 16.74 11.77 -7.38
C ARG A 15 15.79 12.20 -6.26
N GLU A 16 15.21 11.25 -5.54
CA GLU A 16 14.36 11.55 -4.37
C GLU A 16 15.18 11.99 -3.15
N ILE A 17 16.35 11.39 -2.93
CA ILE A 17 17.21 11.66 -1.77
C ILE A 17 18.10 12.89 -2.00
N LEU A 18 18.53 13.12 -3.25
CA LEU A 18 19.41 14.23 -3.61
C LEU A 18 18.60 15.37 -4.23
N PRO A 19 18.65 16.59 -3.68
CA PRO A 19 18.02 17.73 -4.33
C PRO A 19 18.72 18.01 -5.67
N LEU A 20 18.02 17.74 -6.78
CA LEU A 20 18.45 18.06 -8.15
C LEU A 20 18.64 19.58 -8.39
N ALA A 21 18.17 20.42 -7.46
CA ALA A 21 17.96 21.85 -7.67
C ALA A 21 19.06 22.76 -7.11
N SER A 22 20.17 22.23 -6.57
CA SER A 22 21.29 23.06 -6.13
C SER A 22 22.54 22.75 -6.93
N ASP A 23 23.17 23.78 -7.49
CA ASP A 23 24.50 23.72 -8.12
C ASP A 23 25.62 23.31 -7.14
N LYS A 24 25.26 23.00 -5.88
CA LYS A 24 26.16 22.57 -4.82
C LYS A 24 25.77 21.16 -4.38
N VAL A 25 26.69 20.22 -4.58
CA VAL A 25 26.64 18.89 -3.97
C VAL A 25 26.44 19.07 -2.46
N PRO A 26 25.46 18.40 -1.83
CA PRO A 26 25.23 18.52 -0.39
C PRO A 26 26.50 18.09 0.38
N THR A 27 26.76 18.72 1.53
CA THR A 27 27.82 18.26 2.42
C THR A 27 27.51 16.85 2.91
N TRP A 28 28.54 16.09 3.30
CA TRP A 28 28.37 14.73 3.80
C TRP A 28 27.38 14.63 4.98
N GLU A 29 27.39 15.62 5.87
CA GLU A 29 26.45 15.71 7.00
C GLU A 29 25.00 15.91 6.54
N VAL A 30 24.76 16.78 5.54
CA VAL A 30 23.44 17.02 4.98
C VAL A 30 22.93 15.78 4.25
N PHE A 31 23.79 15.10 3.49
CA PHE A 31 23.46 13.82 2.87
C PHE A 31 23.08 12.75 3.90
N LEU A 32 23.91 12.55 4.94
CA LEU A 32 23.63 11.55 5.98
C LEU A 32 22.32 11.82 6.71
N LYS A 33 21.98 13.09 6.95
CA LYS A 33 20.70 13.47 7.56
C LYS A 33 19.53 13.10 6.66
N MET A 34 19.53 13.52 5.39
CA MET A 34 18.46 13.20 4.44
C MET A 34 18.33 11.69 4.21
N PHE A 35 19.46 10.98 4.13
CA PHE A 35 19.47 9.53 4.01
C PHE A 35 18.80 8.87 5.22
N ARG A 36 19.15 9.24 6.45
CA ARG A 36 18.51 8.69 7.66
C ARG A 36 17.01 8.99 7.68
N GLU A 37 16.60 10.22 7.40
CA GLU A 37 15.19 10.60 7.39
C GLU A 37 14.38 9.78 6.37
N VAL A 38 14.90 9.57 5.16
CA VAL A 38 14.23 8.75 4.13
C VAL A 38 14.16 7.28 4.53
N PHE A 39 15.25 6.72 5.05
CA PHE A 39 15.30 5.30 5.41
C PHE A 39 14.55 4.99 6.72
N GLU A 40 14.51 5.89 7.70
CA GLU A 40 13.68 5.75 8.90
C GLU A 40 12.19 5.75 8.55
N LEU A 41 11.75 6.61 7.62
CA LEU A 41 10.39 6.58 7.10
C LEU A 41 10.09 5.29 6.33
N LEU A 42 11.06 4.78 5.56
CA LEU A 42 10.94 3.49 4.87
C LEU A 42 10.83 2.33 5.87
N ASP A 43 11.53 2.36 7.01
CA ASP A 43 11.42 1.34 8.05
C ASP A 43 10.01 1.33 8.67
N VAL A 44 9.41 2.51 8.90
CA VAL A 44 8.02 2.62 9.35
C VAL A 44 7.05 2.11 8.29
N ALA A 45 7.17 2.57 7.05
CA ALA A 45 6.30 2.14 5.96
C ALA A 45 6.40 0.63 5.72
N LEU A 46 7.61 0.07 5.69
CA LEU A 46 7.86 -1.36 5.51
C LEU A 46 7.24 -2.18 6.64
N ASN A 47 7.36 -1.74 7.89
CA ASN A 47 6.71 -2.38 9.02
C ASN A 47 5.18 -2.39 8.88
N MET A 48 4.59 -1.29 8.41
CA MET A 48 3.14 -1.22 8.17
C MET A 48 2.72 -2.09 6.99
N GLN A 49 3.52 -2.15 5.93
CA GLN A 49 3.32 -3.05 4.79
C GLN A 49 3.35 -4.52 5.23
N MET A 50 4.28 -4.90 6.11
CA MET A 50 4.34 -6.25 6.69
C MET A 50 3.10 -6.54 7.55
N LYS A 51 2.69 -5.62 8.42
CA LYS A 51 1.46 -5.77 9.22
C LYS A 51 0.20 -5.89 8.36
N LEU A 52 0.13 -5.11 7.28
CA LEU A 52 -0.98 -5.14 6.33
C LEU A 52 -1.03 -6.47 5.57
N ARG A 53 0.13 -7.03 5.22
CA ARG A 53 0.27 -8.35 4.61
C ARG A 53 -0.19 -9.49 5.53
N ASP A 54 -0.03 -9.33 6.84
CA ASP A 54 -0.43 -10.33 7.84
C ASP A 54 -1.86 -10.09 8.38
N LEU A 55 -2.52 -9.00 7.96
CA LEU A 55 -3.87 -8.65 8.39
C LEU A 55 -4.91 -9.51 7.66
N ARG A 56 -5.37 -10.58 8.29
CA ARG A 56 -6.46 -11.42 7.77
C ARG A 56 -7.84 -11.01 8.28
N MET A 57 -8.85 -11.06 7.42
CA MET A 57 -10.24 -10.94 7.87
C MET A 57 -10.62 -12.16 8.72
N LYS A 58 -11.07 -11.93 9.96
CA LYS A 58 -11.47 -12.99 10.89
C LYS A 58 -12.99 -13.16 10.99
N GLU A 59 -13.71 -12.09 11.34
CA GLU A 59 -15.14 -12.17 11.64
C GLU A 59 -15.97 -11.22 10.79
N ARG A 60 -15.74 -9.91 10.87
CA ARG A 60 -16.56 -8.91 10.17
C ARG A 60 -15.76 -8.03 9.23
N ALA A 61 -16.33 -7.80 8.04
CA ALA A 61 -15.70 -6.97 7.02
C ALA A 61 -15.55 -5.51 7.47
N ASN A 62 -16.47 -4.96 8.28
CA ASN A 62 -16.36 -3.59 8.77
C ASN A 62 -15.13 -3.38 9.68
N GLU A 63 -14.88 -4.30 10.61
CA GLU A 63 -13.72 -4.28 11.50
C GLU A 63 -12.42 -4.50 10.72
N TYR A 64 -12.44 -5.39 9.73
CA TYR A 64 -11.31 -5.60 8.84
C TYR A 64 -10.99 -4.33 8.02
N CYS A 65 -11.99 -3.71 7.40
CA CYS A 65 -11.81 -2.49 6.61
C CYS A 65 -11.26 -1.34 7.47
N TYR A 66 -11.77 -1.19 8.70
CA TYR A 66 -11.25 -0.19 9.63
C TYR A 66 -9.76 -0.40 9.93
N LYS A 67 -9.35 -1.62 10.30
CA LYS A 67 -7.95 -1.96 10.58
C LYS A 67 -7.06 -1.87 9.33
N PHE A 68 -7.59 -2.21 8.17
CA PHE A 68 -6.86 -2.09 6.92
C PHE A 68 -6.57 -0.61 6.62
N ASN A 69 -7.57 0.26 6.72
CA ASN A 69 -7.41 1.68 6.41
C ASN A 69 -6.36 2.35 7.32
N THR A 70 -6.38 2.06 8.63
CA THR A 70 -5.41 2.64 9.57
C THR A 70 -3.96 2.24 9.29
N LEU A 71 -3.72 1.05 8.75
CA LEU A 71 -2.40 0.60 8.34
C LEU A 71 -2.03 1.13 6.95
N ALA A 72 -2.97 1.12 6.01
CA ALA A 72 -2.75 1.49 4.61
C ALA A 72 -2.27 2.94 4.46
N ASP A 73 -2.81 3.86 5.27
CA ASP A 73 -2.42 5.27 5.31
C ASP A 73 -0.91 5.49 5.55
N GLN A 74 -0.23 4.50 6.14
CA GLN A 74 1.19 4.56 6.51
C GLN A 74 2.10 3.78 5.55
N THR A 75 1.55 3.10 4.55
CA THR A 75 2.32 2.23 3.62
C THR A 75 2.83 2.93 2.37
N SER A 76 2.34 4.14 2.09
CA SER A 76 2.52 4.85 0.80
C SER A 76 2.03 4.06 -0.42
N TYR A 77 1.23 3.00 -0.24
CA TYR A 77 0.66 2.24 -1.35
C TYR A 77 -0.41 3.06 -2.09
N ASN A 78 -0.38 2.96 -3.42
CA ASN A 78 -1.45 3.41 -4.28
C ASN A 78 -2.64 2.43 -4.27
N ASP A 79 -3.77 2.84 -4.83
CA ASP A 79 -5.00 2.03 -4.87
C ASP A 79 -4.77 0.63 -5.46
N ALA A 80 -3.99 0.50 -6.53
CA ALA A 80 -3.74 -0.80 -7.16
C ALA A 80 -3.03 -1.77 -6.18
N ALA A 81 -1.98 -1.31 -5.51
CA ALA A 81 -1.26 -2.09 -4.51
C ALA A 81 -2.12 -2.39 -3.27
N GLN A 82 -2.93 -1.42 -2.82
CA GLN A 82 -3.85 -1.64 -1.72
C GLN A 82 -4.92 -2.68 -2.06
N ILE A 83 -5.50 -2.63 -3.26
CA ILE A 83 -6.51 -3.60 -3.73
C ILE A 83 -5.92 -5.01 -3.78
N GLU A 84 -4.69 -5.18 -4.28
CA GLU A 84 -4.04 -6.48 -4.36
C GLU A 84 -3.89 -7.12 -2.96
N VAL A 85 -3.36 -6.36 -1.99
CA VAL A 85 -3.20 -6.88 -0.63
C VAL A 85 -4.56 -7.09 0.04
N PHE A 86 -5.50 -6.17 -0.15
CA PHE A 86 -6.84 -6.27 0.42
C PHE A 86 -7.54 -7.54 -0.04
N GLN A 87 -7.52 -7.84 -1.35
CA GLN A 87 -8.12 -9.06 -1.91
C GLN A 87 -7.47 -10.32 -1.37
N ARG A 88 -6.13 -10.35 -1.26
CA ARG A 88 -5.38 -11.54 -0.85
C ARG A 88 -5.81 -12.06 0.53
N GLU A 89 -6.19 -11.15 1.42
CA GLU A 89 -6.50 -11.46 2.81
C GLU A 89 -8.01 -11.59 3.10
N LEU A 90 -8.85 -11.44 2.08
CA LEU A 90 -10.28 -11.72 2.16
C LEU A 90 -10.59 -13.22 1.95
N PRO A 91 -11.67 -13.74 2.55
CA PRO A 91 -12.18 -15.06 2.21
C PRO A 91 -12.57 -15.13 0.72
N THR A 92 -12.18 -16.20 0.03
CA THR A 92 -12.44 -16.38 -1.40
C THR A 92 -13.92 -16.29 -1.78
N SER A 93 -14.82 -16.77 -0.91
CA SER A 93 -16.27 -16.67 -1.08
C SER A 93 -16.76 -15.23 -1.12
N LEU A 94 -16.16 -14.35 -0.30
CA LEU A 94 -16.50 -12.93 -0.26
C LEU A 94 -15.98 -12.20 -1.51
N ILE A 95 -14.75 -12.50 -1.96
CA ILE A 95 -14.19 -11.95 -3.20
C ILE A 95 -15.08 -12.30 -4.39
N PHE A 96 -15.50 -13.57 -4.49
CA PHE A 96 -16.38 -14.02 -5.56
C PHE A 96 -17.69 -13.22 -5.58
N LYS A 97 -18.34 -13.06 -4.42
CA LYS A 97 -19.59 -12.30 -4.29
C LYS A 97 -19.43 -10.83 -4.70
N ILE A 98 -18.32 -10.19 -4.32
CA ILE A 98 -18.01 -8.81 -4.72
C ILE A 98 -17.84 -8.70 -6.23
N MET A 99 -17.17 -9.66 -6.86
CA MET A 99 -16.91 -9.65 -8.31
C MET A 99 -18.14 -9.95 -9.15
N THR A 100 -19.13 -10.69 -8.62
CA THR A 100 -20.38 -11.03 -9.32
C THR A 100 -21.49 -9.99 -9.12
N ARG A 101 -21.17 -8.84 -8.53
CA ARG A 101 -22.14 -7.77 -8.28
C ARG A 101 -22.65 -7.14 -9.58
N PRO A 102 -23.95 -6.76 -9.65
CA PRO A 102 -24.52 -6.09 -10.82
C PRO A 102 -23.92 -4.69 -11.05
N GLU A 103 -23.36 -4.04 -10.01
CA GLU A 103 -22.70 -2.74 -10.12
C GLU A 103 -21.33 -2.80 -10.81
N GLY A 104 -20.83 -3.99 -11.14
CA GLY A 104 -19.54 -4.21 -11.78
C GLY A 104 -18.37 -4.31 -10.81
N LYS A 105 -17.16 -4.46 -11.35
CA LYS A 105 -15.93 -4.64 -10.58
C LYS A 105 -15.54 -3.34 -9.87
N PRO A 106 -15.31 -3.35 -8.55
CA PRO A 106 -14.81 -2.18 -7.83
C PRO A 106 -13.41 -1.77 -8.34
N MET A 107 -13.19 -0.46 -8.52
CA MET A 107 -11.95 0.08 -9.10
C MET A 107 -11.04 0.77 -8.08
N THR A 108 -11.59 1.25 -6.96
CA THR A 108 -10.84 1.88 -5.87
C THR A 108 -10.85 1.02 -4.62
N ILE A 109 -9.90 1.23 -3.71
CA ILE A 109 -9.89 0.54 -2.41
C ILE A 109 -11.16 0.82 -1.61
N GLN A 110 -11.70 2.03 -1.70
CA GLN A 110 -12.92 2.44 -1.01
C GLN A 110 -14.15 1.70 -1.54
N ASP A 111 -14.24 1.51 -2.86
CA ASP A 111 -15.30 0.71 -3.47
C ASP A 111 -15.19 -0.77 -3.03
N TRP A 112 -13.98 -1.30 -2.97
CA TRP A 112 -13.71 -2.66 -2.48
C TRP A 112 -14.15 -2.83 -1.02
N MET A 113 -13.81 -1.89 -0.14
CA MET A 113 -14.22 -1.92 1.27
C MET A 113 -15.74 -1.85 1.43
N LYS A 114 -16.39 -0.92 0.72
CA LYS A 114 -17.85 -0.78 0.72
C LYS A 114 -18.53 -2.07 0.24
N ALA A 115 -18.02 -2.67 -0.83
CA ALA A 115 -18.52 -3.93 -1.36
C ALA A 115 -18.34 -5.09 -0.36
N ALA A 116 -17.19 -5.18 0.30
CA ALA A 116 -16.92 -6.21 1.30
C ALA A 116 -17.89 -6.11 2.49
N ILE A 117 -18.14 -4.91 2.99
CA ILE A 117 -19.10 -4.68 4.09
C ILE A 117 -20.50 -5.13 3.69
N GLN A 118 -21.02 -4.64 2.55
CA GLN A 118 -22.36 -4.99 2.04
C GLN A 118 -22.52 -6.50 1.80
N CYS A 119 -21.51 -7.15 1.23
CA CYS A 119 -21.55 -8.57 0.92
C CYS A 119 -21.44 -9.47 2.17
N ASN A 120 -20.75 -9.00 3.21
CA ASN A 120 -20.61 -9.71 4.48
C ASN A 120 -21.86 -9.55 5.38
N GLU A 121 -22.51 -8.39 5.37
CA GLU A 121 -23.74 -8.15 6.15
C GLU A 121 -24.95 -8.94 5.62
N SER A 122 -25.01 -9.17 4.31
CA SER A 122 -26.01 -10.04 3.67
C SER A 122 -25.79 -11.54 3.92
N PHE A 123 -24.92 -11.92 4.86
CA PHE A 123 -24.69 -13.30 5.30
C PHE A 123 -25.36 -13.59 6.66
N LYS A 124 -26.12 -12.65 7.21
CA LYS A 124 -26.97 -12.86 8.40
C LYS A 124 -28.39 -13.24 8.02
#